data_AF-A0A914DB40-F1
#
_entry.id   AF-A0A914DB40-F1
#
_cell.length_a   1.000
_cell.length_b   1.000
_cell.length_c   1.000
_cell.angle_alpha   90.00
_cell.angle_beta   90.00
_cell.angle_gamma   90.00
#
_symmetry.space_group_name_H-M   'P 1'
#
loop_
_entity.id
_entity.type
_entity.pdbx_description
1 polymer ?
#
loop_
_entity_poly.entity_id
_entity_poly.type
_entity_poly.pdbx_seq_one_letter_code
_entity_poly.pdbx_strand_id
1 'polypeptide(L)'
;MDGWPLIFYIYGMLGIMCTILWSLFATNKPEECKFMGEKEKHYLNYHLAFASSISGHGMKRRLNVPWKKLLTSLPVWSCMLTRFSFAWSLIVMQMLLPSYLRDVLYLDMSNNGLFTAMPFVVQLISKNIVAISSDYLKRSGKLGMTASTKLVQTFADVQPWSKFSNANIYTSKIHVETINAKIEEKNEVTK
;
A
#
# COMPACT_ATOMS: atom_id res chain seq x y z
N MET A 1 -13.51 8.05 36.87
CA MET A 1 -14.17 8.07 35.55
C MET A 1 -13.23 7.35 34.61
N ASP A 2 -13.63 6.19 34.15
CA ASP A 2 -12.79 5.28 33.36
C ASP A 2 -12.20 5.98 32.13
N GLY A 3 -10.92 5.77 31.85
CA GLY A 3 -10.17 6.51 30.84
C GLY A 3 -10.52 6.19 29.38
N TRP A 4 -11.36 5.18 29.15
CA TRP A 4 -11.75 4.70 27.82
C TRP A 4 -12.54 5.74 26.98
N PRO A 5 -13.61 6.38 27.51
CA PRO A 5 -14.33 7.44 26.80
C PRO A 5 -13.47 8.66 26.42
N LEU A 6 -12.41 8.97 27.19
CA LEU A 6 -11.55 10.14 26.95
C LEU A 6 -10.92 10.12 25.56
N ILE A 7 -10.50 8.94 25.10
CA ILE A 7 -9.82 8.78 23.81
C ILE A 7 -10.77 9.13 22.65
N PHE A 8 -12.05 8.75 22.76
CA PHE A 8 -13.06 9.06 21.76
C PHE A 8 -13.35 10.56 21.69
N TYR A 9 -13.38 11.26 22.84
CA TYR A 9 -13.54 12.71 22.86
C TYR A 9 -12.35 13.45 22.23
N ILE A 10 -11.11 13.02 22.52
CA ILE A 10 -9.90 13.62 21.94
C ILE A 10 -9.88 13.43 20.41
N TYR A 11 -10.08 12.20 19.93
CA TYR A 11 -10.10 11.92 18.49
C TYR A 11 -11.30 12.59 17.78
N GLY A 12 -12.45 12.68 18.45
CA GLY A 12 -13.63 13.39 17.94
C GLY A 12 -13.38 14.88 17.75
N MET A 13 -12.82 15.55 18.77
CA MET A 13 -12.48 16.98 18.67
C MET A 13 -11.40 17.24 17.62
N LEU A 14 -10.37 16.38 17.54
CA LEU A 14 -9.33 16.48 16.51
C LEU A 14 -9.92 16.34 15.11
N GLY A 15 -10.86 15.40 14.91
CA GLY A 15 -11.58 15.24 13.66
C GLY A 15 -12.36 16.49 13.25
N ILE A 16 -13.12 17.08 14.18
CA ILE A 16 -13.88 18.32 13.95
C ILE A 16 -12.93 19.46 13.58
N MET A 17 -11.83 19.63 14.32
CA MET A 17 -10.84 20.67 14.02
C MET A 17 -10.24 20.48 12.62
N CYS A 18 -9.86 19.26 12.25
CA CYS A 18 -9.35 18.94 10.92
C CYS A 18 -10.40 19.20 9.82
N THR A 19 -11.68 18.88 10.05
CA THR A 19 -12.75 19.17 9.09
C THR A 19 -12.96 20.66 8.91
N ILE A 20 -12.91 21.46 9.99
CA ILE A 20 -13.01 22.91 9.90
C ILE A 20 -11.84 23.46 9.10
N LEU A 21 -10.60 23.07 9.41
CA LEU A 21 -9.43 23.47 8.64
C LEU A 21 -9.56 23.07 7.16
N TRP A 22 -9.95 21.82 6.89
CA TRP A 22 -10.18 21.35 5.53
C TRP A 22 -11.23 22.18 4.81
N SER A 23 -12.34 22.52 5.45
CA SER A 23 -13.40 23.33 4.84
C SER A 23 -12.96 24.76 4.51
N LEU A 24 -12.01 25.32 5.26
CA LEU A 24 -11.47 26.67 5.04
C LEU A 24 -10.41 26.69 3.92
N PHE A 25 -9.60 25.63 3.81
CA PHE A 25 -8.48 25.59 2.87
C PHE A 25 -8.78 24.81 1.57
N ALA A 26 -9.63 23.80 1.61
CA ALA A 26 -9.89 22.94 0.45
C ALA A 26 -10.86 23.62 -0.52
N THR A 27 -10.38 23.85 -1.74
CA THR A 27 -11.18 24.40 -2.82
C THR A 27 -11.20 23.42 -4.00
N ASN A 28 -12.39 23.14 -4.53
CA ASN A 28 -12.59 22.11 -5.56
C ASN A 28 -12.26 22.58 -6.99
N LYS A 29 -12.15 23.89 -7.22
CA LYS A 29 -11.79 24.47 -8.51
C LYS A 29 -10.54 25.33 -8.41
N PRO A 30 -9.60 25.23 -9.37
CA PRO A 30 -8.40 26.07 -9.36
C PRO A 30 -8.72 27.57 -9.54
N GLU A 31 -9.87 27.87 -10.14
CA GLU A 31 -10.39 29.23 -10.33
C GLU A 31 -10.86 29.87 -9.01
N GLU A 32 -11.39 29.06 -8.08
CA GLU A 32 -11.92 29.50 -6.79
C GLU A 32 -10.82 29.65 -5.72
N CYS A 33 -9.59 29.17 -5.99
CA CYS A 33 -8.44 29.34 -5.11
C CYS A 33 -7.99 30.81 -5.06
N LYS A 34 -8.25 31.49 -3.93
CA LYS A 34 -7.77 32.85 -3.63
C LYS A 34 -6.24 32.95 -3.44
N PHE A 35 -5.58 31.85 -3.04
CA PHE A 35 -4.15 31.82 -2.74
C PHE A 35 -3.25 31.42 -3.93
N MET A 36 -3.82 31.08 -5.08
CA MET A 36 -3.06 30.55 -6.22
C MET A 36 -2.64 31.67 -7.18
N GLY A 37 -1.35 31.72 -7.54
CA GLY A 37 -0.80 32.70 -8.47
C GLY A 37 -1.27 32.49 -9.92
N GLU A 38 -1.39 33.58 -10.67
CA GLU A 38 -1.80 33.61 -12.10
C GLU A 38 -1.03 32.60 -12.98
N LYS A 39 0.28 32.46 -12.76
CA LYS A 39 1.15 31.53 -13.51
C LYS A 39 0.76 30.06 -13.28
N GLU A 40 0.43 29.69 -12.05
CA GLU A 40 0.04 28.32 -11.69
C GLU A 40 -1.36 27.99 -12.21
N LYS A 41 -2.29 28.97 -12.16
CA LYS A 41 -3.61 28.85 -12.78
C LYS A 41 -3.51 28.60 -14.28
N HIS A 42 -2.68 29.35 -14.99
CA HIS A 42 -2.49 29.16 -16.43
C HIS A 42 -1.84 27.80 -16.73
N TYR A 43 -0.83 27.39 -15.97
CA TYR A 43 -0.20 26.07 -16.14
C TYR A 43 -1.24 24.95 -15.98
N LEU A 44 -2.02 24.98 -14.90
CA LEU A 44 -3.00 23.96 -14.60
C LEU A 44 -4.12 23.92 -15.66
N ASN A 45 -4.68 25.08 -16.05
CA ASN A 45 -5.70 25.15 -17.09
C ASN A 45 -5.19 24.65 -18.45
N TYR A 46 -3.95 24.97 -18.81
CA TYR A 46 -3.32 24.44 -20.03
C TYR A 46 -3.20 22.91 -19.99
N HIS A 47 -2.70 22.35 -18.88
CA HIS A 47 -2.54 20.91 -18.72
C HIS A 47 -3.88 20.16 -18.62
N LEU A 48 -4.91 20.75 -18.02
CA LEU A 48 -6.27 20.21 -18.00
C LEU A 48 -6.91 20.22 -19.39
N ALA A 49 -6.74 21.30 -20.16
CA ALA A 49 -7.21 21.39 -21.54
C ALA A 49 -6.50 20.38 -22.44
N PHE A 50 -5.18 20.23 -22.29
CA PHE A 50 -4.37 19.26 -23.02
C PHE A 50 -4.69 17.80 -22.65
N ALA A 51 -4.90 17.50 -21.37
CA ALA A 51 -5.35 16.17 -20.94
C ALA A 51 -6.74 15.84 -21.51
N SER A 52 -7.64 16.83 -21.57
CA SER A 52 -8.97 16.68 -22.16
C SER A 52 -8.90 16.46 -23.68
N SER A 53 -7.92 17.06 -24.38
CA SER A 53 -7.74 16.87 -25.83
C SER A 53 -7.14 15.50 -26.17
N ILE A 54 -6.14 15.03 -25.41
CA ILE A 54 -5.53 13.70 -25.61
C ILE A 54 -6.53 12.58 -25.30
N SER A 55 -7.33 12.73 -24.25
CA SER A 55 -8.28 11.69 -23.86
C SER A 55 -9.49 11.62 -24.80
N GLY A 56 -9.62 12.53 -25.78
CA GLY A 56 -10.75 12.61 -26.71
C GLY A 56 -12.12 12.80 -26.03
N HIS A 57 -12.13 13.07 -24.73
CA HIS A 57 -13.31 13.04 -23.88
C HIS A 57 -13.28 14.28 -22.99
N GLY A 58 -14.04 15.29 -23.41
CA GLY A 58 -14.28 16.48 -22.59
C GLY A 58 -14.85 16.08 -21.22
N MET A 59 -14.35 16.72 -20.17
CA MET A 59 -14.60 16.46 -18.73
C MET A 59 -16.08 16.51 -18.29
N LYS A 60 -17.05 16.71 -19.20
CA LYS A 60 -18.48 16.87 -18.93
C LYS A 60 -19.41 15.86 -19.62
N ARG A 61 -18.94 14.70 -20.07
CA ARG A 61 -19.85 13.58 -20.36
C ARG A 61 -19.92 12.66 -19.17
N ARG A 62 -21.15 12.37 -18.70
CA ARG A 62 -21.47 11.16 -17.94
C ARG A 62 -21.11 9.97 -18.83
N LEU A 63 -19.82 9.63 -18.86
CA LEU A 63 -19.34 8.45 -19.54
C LEU A 63 -19.99 7.28 -18.82
N ASN A 64 -20.82 6.54 -19.54
CA ASN A 64 -21.38 5.30 -19.03
C ASN A 64 -20.18 4.36 -18.85
N VAL A 65 -19.62 4.34 -17.63
CA VAL A 65 -18.40 3.59 -17.33
C VAL A 65 -18.68 2.13 -17.69
N PRO A 66 -17.94 1.53 -18.63
CA PRO A 66 -18.25 0.20 -19.11
C PRO A 66 -17.80 -0.84 -18.07
N TRP A 67 -18.55 -0.98 -16.98
CA TRP A 67 -18.27 -1.84 -15.83
C TRP A 67 -17.95 -3.27 -16.24
N LYS A 68 -18.69 -3.83 -17.21
CA LYS A 68 -18.45 -5.18 -17.74
C LYS A 68 -17.06 -5.29 -18.37
N LYS A 69 -16.66 -4.32 -19.21
CA LYS A 69 -15.33 -4.34 -19.86
C LYS A 69 -14.20 -4.12 -18.85
N LEU A 70 -14.43 -3.30 -17.82
CA LEU A 70 -13.47 -3.08 -16.74
C LEU A 70 -13.24 -4.38 -15.95
N LEU A 71 -14.33 -5.05 -15.55
CA LEU A 71 -14.28 -6.32 -14.81
C LEU A 71 -13.80 -7.51 -15.64
N THR A 72 -13.91 -7.48 -16.97
CA THR A 72 -13.36 -8.56 -17.82
C THR A 72 -11.89 -8.32 -18.19
N SER A 73 -11.30 -7.17 -17.83
CA SER A 73 -9.93 -6.85 -18.23
C SER A 73 -8.88 -7.52 -17.33
N LEU A 74 -7.93 -8.24 -17.95
CA LEU A 74 -6.79 -8.89 -17.29
C LEU A 74 -5.93 -7.96 -16.40
N PRO A 75 -5.65 -6.70 -16.80
CA PRO A 75 -4.85 -5.80 -15.98
C PRO A 75 -5.53 -5.42 -14.66
N VAL A 76 -6.87 -5.32 -14.65
CA VAL A 76 -7.63 -4.98 -13.45
C VAL A 76 -7.56 -6.12 -12.46
N TRP A 77 -7.77 -7.37 -12.89
CA TRP A 77 -7.61 -8.54 -12.02
C TRP A 77 -6.20 -8.68 -11.45
N SER A 78 -5.18 -8.45 -12.29
CA SER A 78 -3.78 -8.51 -11.83
C SER A 78 -3.53 -7.47 -10.74
N CYS A 79 -3.99 -6.23 -10.96
CA CYS A 79 -3.87 -5.16 -9.97
C CYS A 79 -4.64 -5.52 -8.67
N MET A 80 -5.87 -5.99 -8.78
CA MET A 80 -6.69 -6.39 -7.62
C MET A 80 -5.97 -7.47 -6.80
N LEU A 81 -5.43 -8.50 -7.44
CA LEU A 81 -4.72 -9.58 -6.76
C LEU A 81 -3.45 -9.09 -6.08
N THR A 82 -2.66 -8.23 -6.74
CA THR A 82 -1.47 -7.61 -6.14
C THR A 82 -1.85 -6.77 -4.92
N ARG A 83 -2.88 -5.93 -5.02
CA ARG A 83 -3.34 -5.11 -3.89
C ARG A 83 -3.86 -5.96 -2.74
N PHE A 84 -4.59 -7.02 -3.05
CA PHE A 84 -5.09 -7.96 -2.06
C PHE A 84 -3.94 -8.67 -1.34
N SER A 85 -2.99 -9.24 -2.07
CA SER A 85 -1.83 -9.93 -1.51
C SER A 85 -1.00 -9.01 -0.60
N PHE A 86 -0.77 -7.78 -1.05
CA PHE A 86 -0.05 -6.78 -0.26
C PHE A 86 -0.81 -6.41 1.02
N ALA A 87 -2.12 -6.14 0.93
CA ALA A 87 -2.94 -5.79 2.08
C ALA A 87 -3.01 -6.95 3.09
N TRP A 88 -3.23 -8.17 2.60
CA TRP A 88 -3.26 -9.38 3.43
C TRP A 88 -1.95 -9.60 4.17
N SER A 89 -0.82 -9.54 3.47
CA SER A 89 0.51 -9.73 4.07
C SER A 89 0.80 -8.66 5.13
N LEU A 90 0.45 -7.40 4.87
CA LEU A 90 0.64 -6.31 5.81
C LEU A 90 -0.21 -6.49 7.06
N ILE A 91 -1.47 -6.88 6.91
CA ILE A 91 -2.38 -7.10 8.04
C ILE A 91 -1.92 -8.29 8.89
N VAL A 92 -1.54 -9.42 8.27
CA VAL A 92 -1.03 -10.60 8.99
C VAL A 92 0.23 -10.26 9.78
N MET A 93 1.17 -9.51 9.18
CA MET A 93 2.37 -9.06 9.87
C MET A 93 2.04 -8.14 11.06
N GLN A 94 1.08 -7.23 10.91
CA GLN A 94 0.63 -6.36 12.01
C GLN A 94 -0.10 -7.12 13.12
N MET A 95 -0.88 -8.16 12.78
CA MET A 95 -1.56 -9.01 13.75
C MET A 95 -0.61 -9.91 14.54
N LEU A 96 0.45 -10.40 13.90
CA LEU A 96 1.48 -11.23 14.55
C LEU A 96 2.50 -10.39 15.33
N LEU A 97 2.64 -9.10 15.02
CA LEU A 97 3.55 -8.18 15.69
C LEU A 97 3.37 -8.14 17.22
N PRO A 98 2.15 -7.98 17.80
CA PRO A 98 1.98 -7.96 19.25
C PRO A 98 2.32 -9.31 19.91
N SER A 99 2.00 -10.44 19.27
CA SER A 99 2.38 -11.76 19.78
C SER A 99 3.90 -11.96 19.75
N TYR A 100 4.55 -11.56 18.65
CA TYR A 100 6.01 -11.66 18.52
C TYR A 100 6.76 -10.78 19.53
N LEU A 101 6.31 -9.53 19.73
CA LEU A 101 6.91 -8.61 20.70
C LEU A 101 6.76 -9.12 22.15
N ARG A 102 5.66 -9.83 22.45
CA ARG A 102 5.43 -10.45 23.76
C ARG A 102 6.28 -11.71 23.96
N ASP A 103 6.23 -12.65 23.02
CA ASP A 103 6.72 -14.01 23.23
C ASP A 103 8.23 -14.15 22.99
N VAL A 104 8.81 -13.33 22.12
CA VAL A 104 10.24 -13.42 21.74
C VAL A 104 11.07 -12.29 22.35
N LEU A 105 10.51 -11.08 22.44
CA LEU A 105 11.27 -9.90 22.87
C LEU A 105 11.02 -9.53 24.35
N TYR A 106 10.06 -10.19 25.02
CA TYR A 106 9.71 -10.00 26.44
C TYR A 106 9.58 -8.53 26.89
N LEU A 107 9.15 -7.64 26.00
CA LEU A 107 9.11 -6.21 26.28
C LEU A 107 7.96 -5.83 27.20
N ASP A 108 8.28 -4.96 28.16
CA ASP A 108 7.35 -4.39 29.11
C ASP A 108 6.23 -3.61 28.39
N MET A 109 4.96 -3.81 28.79
CA MET A 109 3.77 -3.34 28.04
C MET A 109 3.76 -1.81 27.81
N SER A 110 4.49 -1.05 28.64
CA SER A 110 4.61 0.41 28.54
C SER A 110 5.37 0.89 27.28
N ASN A 111 6.39 0.15 26.82
CA ASN A 111 7.21 0.56 25.66
C ASN A 111 6.71 0.02 24.32
N ASN A 112 5.72 -0.88 24.33
CA ASN A 112 5.16 -1.49 23.11
C ASN A 112 4.55 -0.46 22.15
N GLY A 113 4.06 0.69 22.64
CA GLY A 113 3.57 1.78 21.80
C GLY A 113 4.63 2.39 20.87
N LEU A 114 5.87 2.53 21.35
CA LEU A 114 6.97 3.07 20.55
C LEU A 114 7.44 2.06 19.49
N PHE A 115 7.57 0.78 19.86
CA PHE A 115 7.98 -0.27 18.92
C PHE A 115 6.92 -0.53 17.84
N THR A 116 5.64 -0.45 18.19
CA THR A 116 4.54 -0.57 17.22
C THR A 116 4.43 0.64 16.29
N ALA A 117 4.85 1.83 16.73
CA ALA A 117 4.92 3.03 15.88
C ALA A 117 6.11 3.03 14.89
N MET A 118 7.23 2.39 15.27
CA MET A 118 8.45 2.33 14.48
C MET A 118 8.27 1.90 13.01
N PRO A 119 7.56 0.80 12.67
CA PRO A 119 7.37 0.40 11.28
C PRO A 119 6.60 1.44 10.46
N PHE A 120 5.70 2.21 11.07
CA PHE A 120 4.97 3.29 10.39
C PHE A 120 5.89 4.48 10.08
N VAL A 121 6.78 4.83 11.01
CA VAL A 121 7.77 5.91 10.80
C VAL A 121 8.75 5.53 9.70
N VAL A 122 9.29 4.31 9.72
CA VAL A 122 10.19 3.80 8.66
C VAL A 122 9.48 3.75 7.32
N GLN A 123 8.20 3.35 7.31
CA GLN A 123 7.38 3.35 6.09
C GLN A 123 7.18 4.78 5.56
N LEU A 124 6.94 5.77 6.43
CA LEU A 124 6.78 7.16 6.04
C LEU A 124 8.04 7.70 5.36
N ILE A 125 9.21 7.48 5.96
CA ILE A 125 10.49 7.95 5.42
C ILE A 125 10.76 7.28 4.07
N SER A 126 10.63 5.95 4.01
CA SER A 126 10.84 5.18 2.78
C SER A 126 9.93 5.64 1.63
N LYS A 127 8.64 5.89 1.92
CA LYS A 127 7.67 6.37 0.92
C LYS A 127 8.07 7.73 0.35
N ASN A 128 8.54 8.65 1.19
CA ASN A 128 8.97 9.97 0.73
C ASN A 128 10.21 9.88 -0.18
N ILE A 129 11.20 9.06 0.20
CA ILE A 129 12.42 8.85 -0.61
C ILE A 129 12.06 8.27 -1.98
N VAL A 130 11.19 7.26 -2.02
CA VAL A 130 10.76 6.63 -3.27
C VAL A 130 9.94 7.58 -4.12
N ALA A 131 9.06 8.40 -3.53
CA ALA A 131 8.27 9.39 -4.25
C ALA A 131 9.17 10.42 -4.95
N ILE A 132 10.11 11.00 -4.20
CA ILE A 132 11.10 11.95 -4.72
C ILE A 132 11.92 11.29 -5.84
N SER A 133 12.42 10.07 -5.61
CA SER A 133 13.18 9.31 -6.61
C SER A 133 12.38 9.02 -7.88
N SER A 134 11.10 8.66 -7.74
CA SER A 134 10.19 8.41 -8.86
C SER A 134 9.98 9.67 -9.69
N ASP A 135 9.81 10.83 -9.04
CA ASP A 135 9.60 12.10 -9.73
C ASP A 135 10.87 12.59 -10.43
N TYR A 136 12.06 12.38 -9.84
CA TYR A 136 13.33 12.59 -10.52
C TYR A 136 13.48 11.69 -11.76
N LEU A 137 13.14 10.40 -11.62
CA LEU A 137 13.24 9.44 -12.73
C LEU A 137 12.29 9.80 -13.88
N LYS A 138 11.07 10.24 -13.57
CA LYS A 138 10.10 10.74 -14.57
C LYS A 138 10.60 12.00 -15.29
N ARG A 139 11.20 12.95 -14.56
CA ARG A 139 11.75 14.19 -15.13
C ARG A 139 12.95 13.95 -16.06
N SER A 140 13.70 12.86 -15.82
CA SER A 140 14.87 12.51 -16.63
C SER A 140 14.55 12.02 -18.05
N GLY A 141 13.28 11.72 -18.36
CA GLY A 141 12.83 11.31 -19.70
C GLY A 141 13.33 9.94 -20.19
N LYS A 142 14.16 9.23 -19.40
CA LYS A 142 14.77 7.95 -19.80
C LYS A 142 13.85 6.73 -19.68
N LEU A 143 12.77 6.82 -18.90
CA LEU A 143 11.79 5.75 -18.68
C LEU A 143 10.36 6.29 -18.72
N GLY A 144 9.47 5.63 -19.45
CA GLY A 144 8.06 6.01 -19.53
C GLY A 144 7.36 5.96 -18.15
N MET A 145 6.38 6.83 -17.94
CA MET A 145 5.63 7.00 -16.67
C MET A 145 5.18 5.65 -16.05
N THR A 146 4.73 4.75 -16.91
CA THR A 146 4.24 3.42 -16.53
C THR A 146 5.36 2.43 -16.21
N ALA A 147 6.53 2.55 -16.86
CA ALA A 147 7.67 1.67 -16.62
C ALA A 147 8.34 1.95 -15.28
N SER A 148 8.52 3.23 -14.92
CA SER A 148 9.08 3.63 -13.62
C SER A 148 8.18 3.19 -12.45
N THR A 149 6.86 3.32 -12.61
CA THR A 149 5.90 2.88 -11.59
C THR A 149 5.87 1.35 -11.48
N LYS A 150 5.94 0.63 -12.60
CA LYS A 150 6.06 -0.83 -12.61
C LYS A 150 7.33 -1.32 -11.92
N LEU A 151 8.48 -0.72 -12.23
CA LEU A 151 9.76 -1.10 -11.62
C LEU A 151 9.73 -0.95 -10.10
N VAL A 152 9.30 0.21 -9.61
CA VAL A 152 9.20 0.48 -8.16
C VAL A 152 8.25 -0.50 -7.48
N GLN A 153 7.11 -0.79 -8.12
CA GLN A 153 6.12 -1.73 -7.59
C GLN A 153 6.65 -3.18 -7.61
N THR A 154 7.35 -3.59 -8.65
CA THR A 154 7.98 -4.91 -8.75
C THR A 154 9.07 -5.09 -7.69
N PHE A 155 9.90 -4.07 -7.41
CA PHE A 155 10.89 -4.16 -6.33
C PHE A 155 10.23 -4.36 -4.95
N ALA A 156 9.08 -3.73 -4.69
CA ALA A 156 8.34 -3.90 -3.45
C ALA A 156 7.68 -5.29 -3.31
N ASP A 157 7.17 -5.84 -4.42
CA ASP A 157 6.38 -7.08 -4.42
C ASP A 157 7.22 -8.37 -4.62
N VAL A 158 8.45 -8.27 -5.14
CA VAL A 158 9.36 -9.42 -5.28
C VAL A 158 9.85 -9.93 -3.93
N GLN A 159 9.95 -9.07 -2.92
CA GLN A 159 10.48 -9.43 -1.60
C GLN A 159 9.55 -10.37 -0.80
N PRO A 160 8.21 -10.18 -0.80
CA PRO A 160 7.28 -11.16 -0.21
C PRO A 160 7.18 -12.47 -1.01
N TRP A 161 7.15 -12.41 -2.35
CA TRP A 161 6.93 -13.61 -3.19
C TRP A 161 8.12 -14.57 -3.19
N SER A 162 9.35 -14.05 -3.24
CA SER A 162 10.57 -14.87 -3.15
C SER A 162 10.68 -15.61 -1.82
N LYS A 163 10.29 -14.95 -0.70
CA LYS A 163 10.26 -15.60 0.62
C LYS A 163 9.15 -16.64 0.74
N PHE A 164 7.98 -16.39 0.16
CA PHE A 164 6.87 -17.36 0.15
C PHE A 164 7.19 -18.59 -0.69
N SER A 165 7.77 -18.42 -1.89
CA SER A 165 8.21 -19.52 -2.76
C SER A 165 9.24 -20.41 -2.05
N ASN A 166 10.25 -19.81 -1.41
CA ASN A 166 11.25 -20.56 -0.67
C ASN A 166 10.65 -21.31 0.53
N ALA A 167 9.79 -20.66 1.33
CA ALA A 167 9.12 -21.31 2.46
C ALA A 167 8.29 -22.54 2.02
N ASN A 168 7.60 -22.44 0.89
CA ASN A 168 6.78 -23.55 0.36
C ASN A 168 7.64 -24.72 -0.16
N ILE A 169 8.86 -24.45 -0.65
CA ILE A 169 9.83 -25.48 -1.04
C ILE A 169 10.42 -26.20 0.18
N TYR A 170 10.65 -25.49 1.29
CA TYR A 170 11.12 -26.10 2.53
C TYR A 170 10.06 -27.01 3.16
N THR A 171 8.79 -26.58 3.19
CA THR A 171 7.69 -27.41 3.72
C THR A 171 7.46 -28.67 2.88
N SER A 172 7.58 -28.59 1.54
CA SER A 172 7.48 -29.78 0.69
C SER A 172 8.63 -30.76 0.91
N LYS A 173 9.86 -30.26 1.10
CA LYS A 173 11.03 -31.12 1.38
C LYS A 173 10.88 -31.88 2.70
N ILE A 174 10.50 -31.18 3.77
CA ILE A 174 10.28 -31.78 5.09
C ILE A 174 9.16 -32.84 5.02
N HIS A 175 8.08 -32.56 4.28
CA HIS A 175 6.98 -33.51 4.13
C HIS A 175 7.42 -34.80 3.41
N VAL A 176 8.22 -34.67 2.35
CA VAL A 176 8.78 -35.82 1.61
C VAL A 176 9.75 -36.63 2.47
N GLU A 177 10.64 -35.96 3.21
CA GLU A 177 11.58 -36.63 4.15
C GLU A 177 10.83 -37.39 5.25
N THR A 178 9.76 -36.80 5.78
CA THR A 178 8.91 -37.44 6.81
C THR A 178 8.19 -38.68 6.27
N ILE A 179 7.74 -38.66 5.02
CA ILE A 179 7.11 -39.81 4.37
C ILE A 179 8.14 -40.92 4.15
N ASN A 180 9.33 -40.57 3.65
CA ASN A 180 10.39 -41.55 3.41
C ASN A 180 10.87 -42.22 4.70
N ALA A 181 11.06 -41.46 5.78
CA ALA A 181 11.42 -42.00 7.09
C ALA A 181 10.38 -42.99 7.63
N LYS A 182 9.07 -42.71 7.45
CA LYS A 182 7.99 -43.64 7.83
C LYS A 182 7.96 -44.92 6.98
N ILE A 183 8.39 -44.85 5.72
CA ILE A 183 8.49 -46.03 4.84
C ILE A 183 9.65 -46.92 5.28
N GLU A 184 10.80 -46.32 5.64
CA GLU A 184 11.96 -47.06 6.15
C GLU A 184 11.67 -47.77 7.47
N GLU A 185 11.05 -47.07 8.44
CA GLU A 185 10.64 -47.66 9.73
C GLU A 185 9.68 -48.84 9.53
N LYS A 186 8.72 -48.72 8.59
CA LYS A 186 7.79 -49.80 8.27
C LYS A 186 8.49 -51.01 7.62
N ASN A 187 9.52 -50.78 6.82
CA ASN A 187 10.29 -51.85 6.17
C ASN A 187 11.22 -52.59 7.15
N GLU A 188 11.75 -51.90 8.18
CA GLU A 188 12.55 -52.53 9.24
C GLU A 188 11.69 -53.40 10.18
N VAL A 189 10.46 -52.97 10.50
CA VAL A 189 9.55 -53.72 11.38
C VAL A 189 8.96 -54.98 10.71
N THR A 190 8.97 -55.05 9.37
CA THR A 190 8.42 -56.19 8.61
C THR A 190 9.47 -57.28 8.30
N LYS A 191 10.72 -57.09 8.74
CA LYS A 191 11.85 -57.98 8.47
C LYS A 191 12.26 -58.74 9.73
#